data_AF-A0A951MUX2-F1
#
_entry.id   AF-A0A951MUX2-F1
#
_cell.length_a   1.000
_cell.length_b   1.000
_cell.length_c   1.000
_cell.angle_alpha   90.00
_cell.angle_beta   90.00
_cell.angle_gamma   90.00
#
_symmetry.space_group_name_H-M   'P 1'
#
loop_
_entity.id
_entity.type
_entity.pdbx_description
1 polymer ?
#
loop_
_entity_poly.entity_id
_entity_poly.type
_entity_poly.pdbx_seq_one_letter_code
_entity_poly.pdbx_strand_id
1 'polypeptide(L)' 'MPKSRSKRSTYIPPKPAKPPRSPRWVPMLGLSLIGLGTLLLLVIYLIPGLPGGNINLIVGFVMMAGGLVALSRWR' A
#
# COMPACT_ATOMS: atom_id res chain seq x y z
N MET A 1 -25.33 -44.67 -40.41
CA MET A 1 -24.07 -44.02 -39.96
C MET A 1 -24.37 -43.15 -38.74
N PRO A 2 -23.69 -43.32 -37.60
CA PRO A 2 -23.89 -42.41 -36.48
C PRO A 2 -23.11 -41.11 -36.72
N LYS A 3 -23.78 -39.95 -36.63
CA LYS A 3 -23.12 -38.64 -36.67
C LYS A 3 -22.29 -38.45 -35.39
N SER A 4 -20.97 -38.27 -35.52
CA SER A 4 -20.10 -37.98 -34.39
C SER A 4 -20.46 -36.63 -33.77
N ARG A 5 -20.77 -36.62 -32.47
CA ARG A 5 -21.01 -35.38 -31.70
C ARG A 5 -19.66 -34.72 -31.31
N SER A 6 -18.71 -34.56 -32.23
CA SER A 6 -17.34 -34.16 -31.85
C SER A 6 -17.09 -32.66 -31.72
N LYS A 7 -18.13 -31.81 -31.80
CA LYS A 7 -17.99 -30.37 -31.55
C LYS A 7 -19.09 -29.84 -30.63
N ARG A 8 -19.13 -30.34 -29.39
CA ARG A 8 -19.66 -29.50 -28.31
C ARG A 8 -18.58 -28.48 -27.99
N SER A 9 -18.77 -27.26 -28.47
CA SER A 9 -18.08 -26.11 -27.91
C SER A 9 -18.47 -26.06 -26.44
N THR A 10 -17.60 -26.59 -25.58
CA THR A 10 -17.75 -26.44 -24.14
C THR A 10 -17.76 -24.95 -23.87
N TYR A 11 -18.84 -24.45 -23.28
CA TYR A 11 -18.91 -23.07 -22.84
C TYR A 11 -17.76 -22.81 -21.88
N ILE A 12 -16.81 -21.98 -22.29
CA ILE A 12 -15.77 -21.46 -21.41
C ILE A 12 -16.34 -20.15 -20.87
N PRO A 13 -16.69 -20.08 -19.57
CA PRO A 13 -17.18 -18.85 -19.00
C PRO A 13 -16.13 -17.74 -19.19
N PRO A 14 -16.54 -16.51 -19.55
CA PRO A 14 -15.62 -15.39 -19.67
C PRO A 14 -14.90 -15.21 -18.34
N LYS A 15 -13.57 -15.03 -18.42
CA LYS A 15 -12.75 -14.80 -17.23
C LYS A 15 -13.33 -13.62 -16.45
N PRO A 16 -13.50 -13.73 -15.12
CA PRO A 16 -14.01 -12.63 -14.31
C PRO A 16 -13.14 -11.38 -14.55
N ALA A 17 -13.80 -10.22 -14.59
CA ALA A 17 -13.13 -8.94 -14.78
C ALA A 17 -12.00 -8.81 -13.75
N LYS A 18 -10.79 -8.46 -14.22
CA LYS A 18 -9.65 -8.26 -13.33
C LYS A 18 -10.01 -7.20 -12.30
N PRO A 19 -9.68 -7.40 -11.02
CA PRO A 19 -9.88 -6.36 -10.02
C PRO A 19 -9.17 -5.08 -10.49
N PRO A 20 -9.78 -3.90 -10.26
CA PRO A 20 -9.18 -2.64 -10.65
C PRO A 20 -7.78 -2.55 -10.05
N ARG A 21 -6.78 -2.22 -10.89
CA ARG A 21 -5.41 -2.03 -10.44
C ARG A 21 -5.39 -0.98 -9.32
N SER A 22 -4.71 -1.28 -8.22
CA SER A 22 -4.50 -0.31 -7.15
C SER A 22 -3.88 0.98 -7.71
N PRO A 23 -4.34 2.16 -7.27
CA PRO A 23 -3.82 3.43 -7.79
C PRO A 23 -2.33 3.55 -7.50
N ARG A 24 -1.52 3.80 -8.54
CA ARG A 24 -0.05 3.86 -8.44
C ARG A 24 0.49 4.94 -7.49
N TRP A 25 -0.33 5.94 -7.14
CA TRP A 25 0.03 7.01 -6.22
C TRP A 25 0.08 6.57 -4.76
N VAL A 26 -0.68 5.53 -4.39
CA VAL A 26 -0.74 5.02 -3.01
C VAL A 26 0.62 4.51 -2.53
N PRO A 27 1.34 3.66 -3.28
CA PRO A 27 2.67 3.24 -2.85
C PRO A 27 3.66 4.40 -2.75
N MET A 28 3.60 5.40 -3.64
CA MET A 28 4.41 6.61 -3.53
C MET A 28 4.08 7.41 -2.26
N LEU A 29 2.80 7.63 -1.98
CA LEU A 29 2.36 8.33 -0.77
C LEU A 29 2.78 7.60 0.50
N GLY A 30 2.54 6.29 0.56
CA GLY A 30 2.92 5.46 1.71
C GLY A 30 4.43 5.48 1.97
N LEU A 31 5.22 5.30 0.92
CA LEU A 31 6.69 5.34 1.03
C LEU A 31 7.18 6.74 1.43
N SER A 32 6.57 7.80 0.88
CA SER A 32 6.90 9.17 1.27
C SER A 32 6.59 9.46 2.73
N LEU A 33 5.46 8.98 3.26
CA LEU A 33 5.06 9.21 4.64
C LEU A 33 5.95 8.47 5.63
N ILE A 34 6.32 7.24 5.30
CA ILE A 34 7.28 6.44 6.06
C ILE A 34 8.65 7.11 6.03
N GLY A 35 9.15 7.46 4.85
CA GLY A 35 10.46 8.11 4.69
C GLY A 35 10.54 9.45 5.42
N LEU A 36 9.48 10.27 5.34
CA LEU A 36 9.39 11.54 6.04
C LEU A 36 9.33 11.34 7.56
N GLY A 37 8.61 10.32 8.03
CA GLY A 37 8.58 9.91 9.44
C GLY A 37 9.95 9.46 9.95
N THR A 38 10.68 8.65 9.18
CA THR A 38 12.08 8.28 9.48
C THR A 38 12.97 9.50 9.55
N LEU A 39 12.86 10.40 8.58
CA LEU A 39 13.69 11.61 8.51
C LEU A 39 13.45 12.51 9.72
N LEU A 40 12.19 12.68 10.13
CA LEU A 40 11.82 13.41 11.34
C LEU A 40 12.46 12.81 12.59
N LEU A 41 12.38 11.49 12.76
CA LEU A 41 13.03 10.77 13.86
C LEU A 41 14.54 10.97 13.87
N LEU A 42 15.19 10.88 12.70
CA LEU A 42 16.62 11.15 12.56
C LEU A 42 16.94 12.59 12.99
N VAL A 43 16.19 13.59 12.54
CA VAL A 43 16.42 14.99 12.90
C VAL A 43 16.24 15.25 14.40
N ILE A 44 15.19 14.68 15.02
CA ILE A 44 14.94 14.78 16.47
C ILE A 44 16.12 14.19 17.26
N TYR A 45 16.70 13.09 16.78
CA TYR A 45 17.77 12.40 17.47
C TYR A 45 19.16 13.01 17.21
N LEU A 46 19.42 13.51 15.99
CA LEU A 46 20.71 14.09 15.60
C LEU A 46 20.90 15.53 16.12
N ILE A 47 19.81 16.26 16.37
CA ILE A 47 19.86 17.66 16.84
C ILE A 47 19.40 17.71 18.30
N PRO A 48 20.33 17.63 19.27
CA PRO A 48 19.99 17.76 20.68
C PRO A 48 19.51 19.20 20.97
N GLY A 49 18.32 19.33 21.56
CA GLY A 49 17.74 20.62 21.96
C GLY A 49 16.43 21.00 21.25
N LEU A 50 15.88 20.14 20.39
CA LEU A 50 14.56 20.37 19.79
C LEU A 50 13.45 20.42 20.88
N PRO A 51 12.70 21.54 20.99
CA PRO A 51 11.57 21.62 21.89
C PRO A 51 10.47 20.66 21.42
N GLY A 52 10.02 19.78 22.33
CA GLY A 52 8.98 18.79 22.04
C GLY A 52 9.21 17.43 22.69
N GLY A 53 10.41 17.14 23.21
CA GLY A 53 10.68 15.96 24.06
C GLY A 53 10.06 14.67 23.52
N ASN A 54 9.36 13.92 24.38
CA ASN A 54 8.74 12.64 24.04
C ASN A 54 7.57 12.76 23.02
N ILE A 55 6.94 13.94 22.89
CA ILE A 55 5.83 14.16 21.95
C ILE A 55 6.31 14.05 20.50
N ASN A 56 7.51 14.54 20.19
CA ASN A 56 8.06 14.46 18.83
C ASN A 56 8.32 13.00 18.41
N LEU A 57 8.67 12.13 19.35
CA LEU A 57 8.81 10.68 19.11
C LEU A 57 7.47 10.03 18.80
N ILE A 58 6.43 10.36 19.59
CA ILE A 58 5.07 9.86 19.38
C ILE A 58 4.55 10.30 18.00
N VAL A 59 4.77 11.57 17.62
CA VAL A 59 4.38 12.09 16.31
C VAL A 59 5.09 11.33 15.18
N GLY A 60 6.40 11.08 15.31
CA GLY A 60 7.16 10.28 14.34
C GLY A 60 6.60 8.85 14.18
N PHE A 61 6.27 8.19 15.30
CA PHE A 61 5.66 6.86 15.29
C PHE A 61 4.25 6.85 14.66
N VAL A 62 3.40 7.81 15.00
CA VAL A 62 2.05 7.94 14.42
C VAL A 62 2.12 8.20 12.92
N MET A 63 3.08 9.01 12.47
CA MET A 63 3.28 9.32 11.05
C MET A 63 3.73 8.08 10.26
N MET A 64 4.61 7.27 10.83
CA MET A 64 4.96 5.95 10.27
C MET A 64 3.78 4.98 10.25
N ALA A 65 3.04 4.87 11.34
CA ALA A 65 1.86 4.00 11.42
C ALA A 65 0.80 4.41 10.39
N GLY A 66 0.59 5.71 10.20
CA GLY A 66 -0.29 6.25 9.15
C GLY A 66 0.16 5.85 7.74
N GLY A 67 1.46 5.88 7.47
CA GLY A 67 2.03 5.45 6.19
C GLY A 67 1.81 3.95 5.92
N LEU A 68 1.94 3.13 6.96
CA LEU A 68 1.69 1.70 6.89
C LEU A 68 0.20 1.38 6.65
N VAL A 69 -0.71 2.08 7.34
CA VAL A 69 -2.16 1.93 7.15
C VAL A 69 -2.58 2.38 5.74
N ALA A 70 -2.00 3.48 5.25
CA ALA A 70 -2.23 3.95 3.88
C ALA A 70 -1.78 2.91 2.83
N LEU A 71 -0.70 2.17 3.07
CA LEU A 71 -0.28 1.07 2.18
C LEU A 71 -1.18 -0.16 2.30
N SER A 72 -1.61 -0.49 3.52
CA SER A 72 -2.42 -1.70 3.78
C SER A 72 -3.85 -1.58 3.28
N ARG A 73 -4.42 -0.36 3.29
CA ARG A 73 -5.82 -0.13 2.91
C ARG A 73 -6.09 -0.23 1.40
N TRP A 74 -5.07 -0.10 0.57
CA TRP A 74 -5.21 -0.12 -0.89
C TRP A 74 -4.57 -1.38 -1.46
N ARG A 75 -5.12 -2.53 -1.08
CA ARG A 75 -4.77 -3.85 -1.59
C ARG A 75 -5.81 -4.35 -2.58
#